data_AF-A0A1T4SJ37-F1
#
_entry.id   AF-A0A1T4SJ37-F1
#
_cell.length_a   1.000
_cell.length_b   1.000
_cell.length_c   1.000
_cell.angle_alpha   90.00
_cell.angle_beta   90.00
_cell.angle_gamma   90.00
#
_symmetry.space_group_name_H-M   'P 1'
#
loop_
_entity.id
_entity.type
_entity.pdbx_description
1 polymer ?
#
loop_
_entity_poly.entity_id
_entity_poly.type
_entity_poly.pdbx_seq_one_letter_code
_entity_poly.pdbx_strand_id
1 'polypeptide(L)'
;MAKLKLGPLESDRPVKLTVELPAAVHRDLLAYAEVLGRETGQPIADPVKLIGPMLARFMATDRAFGKARRQAGPSGPQLGSRNAG
;
A
#
# COMPACT_ATOMS: atom_id res chain seq x y z
N MET A 1 -25.61 -21.24 22.93
CA MET A 1 -24.58 -20.18 22.89
C MET A 1 -24.27 -19.88 21.44
N ALA A 2 -24.57 -18.66 20.96
CA ALA A 2 -24.39 -18.31 19.56
C ALA A 2 -22.90 -18.06 19.26
N LYS A 3 -22.32 -18.88 18.37
CA LYS A 3 -20.95 -18.73 17.89
C LYS A 3 -20.89 -17.55 16.92
N LEU A 4 -20.16 -16.49 17.28
CA LEU A 4 -19.92 -15.35 16.40
C LEU A 4 -19.23 -15.85 15.11
N LYS A 5 -19.79 -15.47 13.95
CA LYS A 5 -19.29 -15.85 12.62
C LYS A 5 -18.19 -14.93 12.08
N LEU A 6 -17.72 -13.96 12.88
CA LEU A 6 -16.60 -13.13 12.50
C LEU A 6 -15.30 -13.91 12.73
N GLY A 7 -14.66 -14.34 11.64
CA GLY A 7 -13.26 -14.71 11.67
C GLY A 7 -12.39 -13.50 12.05
N PRO A 8 -11.10 -13.71 12.37
CA PRO A 8 -10.19 -12.61 12.65
C PRO A 8 -10.25 -11.59 11.52
N LEU A 9 -10.55 -10.33 11.84
CA LEU A 9 -10.46 -9.24 10.89
C LEU A 9 -9.02 -9.21 10.36
N GLU A 10 -8.85 -9.19 9.03
CA GLU A 10 -7.53 -9.11 8.43
C GLU A 10 -6.80 -7.92 9.05
N SER A 11 -5.71 -8.25 9.74
CA SER A 11 -4.83 -7.25 10.29
C SER A 11 -4.13 -6.63 9.08
N ASP A 12 -4.63 -5.49 8.62
CA ASP A 12 -3.94 -4.63 7.66
C ASP A 12 -2.73 -4.01 8.39
N ARG A 13 -1.74 -4.88 8.62
CA ARG A 13 -0.63 -4.62 9.54
C ARG A 13 0.37 -3.76 8.76
N PRO A 14 0.54 -2.47 9.13
CA PRO A 14 1.41 -1.58 8.37
C PRO A 14 2.84 -2.12 8.41
N VAL A 15 3.45 -2.25 7.24
CA VAL A 15 4.87 -2.62 7.12
C VAL A 15 5.68 -1.33 7.13
N LYS A 16 6.60 -1.20 8.09
CA LYS A 16 7.54 -0.09 8.12
C LYS A 16 8.66 -0.33 7.10
N LEU A 17 8.89 0.64 6.25
CA LEU A 17 9.97 0.65 5.27
C LEU A 17 10.88 1.85 5.54
N THR A 18 12.19 1.64 5.45
CA THR A 18 13.17 2.73 5.34
C THR A 18 13.44 2.92 3.85
N VAL A 19 13.21 4.12 3.34
CA VAL A 19 13.38 4.45 1.92
C VAL A 19 14.33 5.63 1.76
N GLU A 20 15.21 5.53 0.76
CA GLU A 20 16.05 6.65 0.34
C GLU A 20 15.43 7.26 -0.92
N LEU A 21 15.27 8.59 -0.91
CA LEU A 21 14.74 9.32 -2.06
C LEU A 21 15.81 10.30 -2.57
N PRO A 22 15.95 10.47 -3.90
CA PRO A 22 16.73 11.58 -4.43
C PRO A 22 16.22 12.91 -3.86
N ALA A 23 17.14 13.83 -3.54
CA ALA A 23 16.80 15.10 -2.92
C ALA A 23 15.77 15.92 -3.73
N ALA A 24 15.83 15.83 -5.06
CA ALA A 24 14.85 16.46 -5.94
C ALA A 24 13.43 15.91 -5.71
N VAL A 25 13.29 14.58 -5.67
CA VAL A 25 12.00 13.91 -5.43
C VAL A 25 11.42 14.26 -4.07
N HIS A 26 12.27 14.35 -3.04
CA HIS A 26 11.81 14.79 -1.71
C HIS A 26 11.27 16.23 -1.74
N ARG A 27 11.95 17.17 -2.41
CA ARG A 27 11.44 18.54 -2.55
C ARG A 27 10.11 18.59 -3.30
N ASP A 28 9.98 17.81 -4.36
CA ASP A 28 8.75 17.73 -5.14
C ASP A 28 7.60 17.14 -4.31
N LEU A 29 7.89 16.16 -3.45
CA LEU A 29 6.90 15.60 -2.51
C LEU A 29 6.39 16.63 -1.50
N LEU A 30 7.28 17.48 -0.96
CA LEU A 30 6.89 18.58 -0.07
C LEU A 30 5.98 19.58 -0.79
N ALA A 31 6.37 20.00 -2.01
CA ALA A 31 5.59 20.93 -2.81
C ALA A 31 4.21 20.34 -3.19
N TYR A 32 4.17 19.05 -3.56
CA TYR A 32 2.93 18.36 -3.85
C TYR A 32 1.99 18.32 -2.64
N ALA A 33 2.52 18.02 -1.45
CA ALA A 33 1.73 18.00 -0.23
C ALA A 33 1.14 19.38 0.11
N GLU A 34 1.89 20.45 -0.14
CA GLU A 34 1.41 21.82 0.04
C GLU A 34 0.27 22.16 -0.93
N VAL A 35 0.44 21.86 -2.23
CA VAL A 35 -0.59 22.10 -3.25
C VAL A 35 -1.85 21.30 -2.91
N LEU A 36 -1.71 20.01 -2.65
CA LEU A 36 -2.85 19.14 -2.32
C LEU A 36 -3.57 19.60 -1.04
N GLY A 37 -2.81 20.05 -0.02
CA GLY A 37 -3.40 20.55 1.21
C GLY A 37 -4.20 21.85 1.00
N ARG A 38 -3.73 22.72 0.10
CA ARG A 38 -4.47 23.93 -0.29
C ARG A 38 -5.74 23.58 -1.07
N GLU A 39 -5.65 22.66 -2.04
CA GLU A 39 -6.79 22.24 -2.87
C GLU A 39 -7.89 21.54 -2.05
N THR A 40 -7.50 20.73 -1.06
CA THR A 40 -8.45 19.99 -0.21
C THR A 40 -8.92 20.77 1.01
N GLY A 41 -8.29 21.91 1.31
CA GLY A 41 -8.49 22.64 2.56
C GLY A 41 -8.00 21.88 3.80
N GLN A 42 -7.22 20.82 3.62
CA GLN A 42 -6.71 19.96 4.69
C GLN A 42 -5.18 19.92 4.66
N PRO A 43 -4.49 20.60 5.60
CA PRO A 43 -3.04 20.57 5.67
C PRO A 43 -2.49 19.15 5.82
N ILE A 44 -1.49 18.81 5.01
CA ILE A 44 -0.80 17.52 5.08
C ILE A 44 0.42 17.68 5.99
N ALA A 45 0.27 17.28 7.26
CA ALA A 45 1.31 17.44 8.27
C ALA A 45 2.57 16.59 8.01
N ASP A 46 2.41 15.45 7.34
CA ASP A 46 3.52 14.53 7.03
C ASP A 46 3.44 14.08 5.56
N PRO A 47 4.20 14.73 4.66
CA PRO A 47 4.24 14.39 3.24
C PRO A 47 4.65 12.94 2.95
N VAL A 48 5.42 12.30 3.84
CA VAL A 48 5.86 10.91 3.67
C VAL A 48 4.67 9.94 3.69
N LYS A 49 3.58 10.30 4.39
CA LYS A 49 2.35 9.49 4.39
C LYS A 49 1.65 9.41 3.04
N LEU A 50 2.01 10.28 2.08
CA LEU A 50 1.50 10.21 0.71
C LEU A 50 2.13 9.07 -0.10
N ILE A 51 3.32 8.60 0.26
CA ILE A 51 4.06 7.59 -0.51
C ILE A 51 3.22 6.30 -0.64
N GLY A 52 2.65 5.81 0.46
CA GLY A 52 1.83 4.59 0.45
C GLY A 52 0.62 4.69 -0.51
N PRO A 53 -0.27 5.68 -0.33
CA PRO A 53 -1.40 5.91 -1.24
C PRO A 53 -0.99 6.18 -2.70
N MET A 54 0.10 6.92 -2.93
CA MET A 54 0.61 7.17 -4.29
C MET A 54 1.08 5.88 -4.96
N LEU A 55 1.83 5.03 -4.26
CA LEU A 55 2.26 3.72 -4.77
C LEU A 55 1.07 2.80 -5.03
N ALA A 56 0.09 2.77 -4.12
CA ALA A 56 -1.13 2.00 -4.30
C ALA A 56 -1.91 2.44 -5.55
N ARG A 57 -2.07 3.77 -5.74
CA ARG A 57 -2.69 4.36 -6.93
C ARG A 57 -1.94 3.98 -8.19
N PHE A 58 -0.62 4.10 -8.19
CA PHE A 58 0.24 3.74 -9.32
C PHE A 58 0.09 2.26 -9.71
N MET A 59 0.19 1.34 -8.74
CA MET A 59 0.02 -0.10 -8.99
C MET A 59 -1.38 -0.46 -9.47
N ALA A 60 -2.41 0.23 -8.98
CA ALA A 60 -3.80 0.01 -9.39
C ALA A 60 -4.06 0.45 -10.84
N THR A 61 -3.38 1.49 -11.32
CA THR A 61 -3.57 2.02 -12.68
C THR A 61 -2.64 1.40 -13.71
N ASP A 62 -1.53 0.78 -13.30
CA ASP A 62 -0.62 0.06 -14.19
C ASP A 62 -1.26 -1.25 -14.68
N ARG A 63 -1.79 -1.21 -15.91
CA ARG A 63 -2.42 -2.37 -16.57
C ARG A 63 -1.43 -3.49 -16.87
N ALA A 64 -0.19 -3.15 -17.20
CA ALA A 64 0.84 -4.14 -17.53
C ALA A 64 1.21 -4.92 -16.27
N PHE A 65 1.43 -4.22 -15.16
CA PHE A 65 1.59 -4.82 -13.84
C PHE A 65 0.38 -5.69 -13.47
N GLY A 66 -0.84 -5.17 -13.64
CA GLY A 66 -2.06 -5.92 -13.36
C GLY A 66 -2.18 -7.22 -14.17
N LYS A 67 -1.77 -7.22 -15.45
CA LYS A 67 -1.74 -8.42 -16.30
C LYS A 67 -0.68 -9.42 -15.83
N ALA A 68 0.54 -8.97 -15.55
CA ALA A 68 1.62 -9.81 -15.06
C ALA A 68 1.26 -10.48 -13.72
N ARG A 69 0.68 -9.71 -12.78
CA ARG A 69 0.25 -10.23 -11.47
C ARG A 69 -0.80 -11.34 -11.59
N ARG A 70 -1.73 -11.25 -12.55
CA ARG A 70 -2.72 -12.32 -12.80
C ARG A 70 -2.07 -13.58 -13.37
N GLN A 71 -1.04 -13.43 -14.20
CA GLN A 71 -0.33 -14.55 -14.81
C GLN A 71 0.61 -15.25 -13.82
N ALA A 72 1.17 -14.51 -12.86
CA ALA A 72 2.04 -15.04 -11.80
C ALA A 72 1.30 -15.86 -10.72
N GLY A 73 -0.04 -15.93 -10.78
CA GLY A 73 -0.87 -16.51 -9.72
C GLY A 73 -0.88 -15.66 -8.45
N PRO A 74 -1.80 -15.91 -7.50
CA PRO A 74 -1.74 -15.25 -6.20
C PRO A 74 -0.46 -15.71 -5.49
N SER A 75 0.55 -14.86 -5.43
CA SER A 75 1.68 -15.01 -4.50
C SER A 75 1.19 -14.72 -3.07
N GLY A 76 0.25 -15.52 -2.58
CA GLY A 76 -0.05 -15.60 -1.15
C GLY A 76 1.05 -16.41 -0.45
N PRO A 77 1.32 -16.17 0.84
CA PRO A 77 2.20 -17.05 1.58
C PRO A 77 1.60 -18.46 1.51
N GLN A 78 2.33 -19.39 0.88
CA GLN A 78 1.96 -20.79 0.82
C GLN A 78 2.16 -21.41 2.22
N LEU A 79 1.28 -21.05 3.14
CA LEU A 79 1.21 -21.65 4.45
C LEU A 79 0.20 -22.79 4.38
N GLY A 80 0.74 -24.02 4.36
CA GLY A 80 -0.02 -25.22 4.71
C GLY A 80 -0.58 -26.02 3.54
N SER A 81 0.30 -26.79 2.89
CA SER A 81 -0.03 -28.16 2.50
C SER A 81 1.27 -28.93 2.26
N ARG A 82 1.93 -29.33 3.35
CA ARG A 82 2.73 -30.54 3.34
C ARG A 82 1.92 -31.61 4.06
N ASN A 83 1.34 -32.49 3.24
CA ASN A 83 0.91 -33.83 3.62
C ASN A 83 2.08 -34.59 4.27
N ALA A 84 1.78 -35.47 5.24
CA ALA A 84 2.00 -36.92 5.13
C ALA A 84 2.04 -37.57 6.52
N GLY A 85 1.32 -38.70 6.67
CA GLY A 85 1.57 -39.72 7.68
C GLY A 85 0.42 -39.98 8.62
#